data_AF-F5ITD7-F1
#
_entry.id   AF-F5ITD7-F1
#
_cell.length_a   1.000
_cell.length_b   1.000
_cell.length_c   1.000
_cell.angle_alpha   90.00
_cell.angle_beta   90.00
_cell.angle_gamma   90.00
#
_symmetry.space_group_name_H-M   'P 1'
#
loop_
_entity.id
_entity.type
_entity.pdbx_description
1 polymer ?
#
loop_
_entity_poly.entity_id
_entity_poly.type
_entity_poly.pdbx_seq_one_letter_code
_entity_poly.pdbx_strand_id
1 'polypeptide(L)'
;MISQIIQKDKFIKKGEYLHIDLRIKMPPFHVAENAYIILTPLLAVGENKKELPYFLINGKSRHKGYKQMVRSVGKKTVSSVYNIYKAINGNKSFSCTYSVQINYENWMDEAQIEMVLQ
;
A
#
# COMPACT_ATOMS: atom_id res chain seq x y z
N MET A 1 15.82 2.28 8.76
CA MET A 1 15.57 1.18 7.79
C MET A 1 14.28 1.40 6.98
N ILE A 2 13.23 2.03 7.54
CA ILE A 2 11.96 2.36 6.85
C ILE A 2 12.04 3.63 5.98
N SER A 3 13.02 4.51 6.25
CA SER A 3 13.22 5.83 5.64
C SER A 3 13.52 5.85 4.13
N GLN A 4 13.38 4.72 3.41
CA GLN A 4 13.62 4.63 1.96
C GLN A 4 12.55 3.81 1.21
N ILE A 5 11.37 3.56 1.80
CA ILE A 5 10.31 2.80 1.11
C ILE A 5 9.67 3.62 -0.03
N ILE A 6 9.53 4.94 0.17
CA ILE A 6 9.04 5.87 -0.83
C ILE A 6 10.25 6.57 -1.47
N GLN A 7 10.32 6.54 -2.79
CA GLN A 7 11.38 7.22 -3.54
C GLN A 7 10.94 8.54 -4.15
N LYS A 8 9.65 8.64 -4.46
CA LYS A 8 9.01 9.80 -5.07
C LYS A 8 7.52 9.70 -4.87
N ASP A 9 6.91 10.86 -4.68
CA ASP A 9 5.49 11.08 -4.51
C ASP A 9 5.05 12.24 -5.43
N LYS A 10 3.79 12.17 -5.86
CA LYS A 10 3.14 13.23 -6.64
C LYS A 10 1.65 13.25 -6.28
N PHE A 11 1.18 14.43 -5.91
CA PHE A 11 -0.23 14.72 -5.63
C PHE A 11 -0.77 15.62 -6.72
N ILE A 12 -1.89 15.24 -7.32
CA ILE A 12 -2.53 16.02 -8.38
C ILE A 12 -4.01 16.13 -8.06
N LYS A 13 -4.44 17.34 -7.69
CA LYS A 13 -5.86 17.68 -7.58
C LYS A 13 -6.47 17.79 -8.98
N LYS A 14 -7.56 17.07 -9.23
CA LYS A 14 -8.36 17.13 -10.47
C LYS A 14 -9.84 17.22 -10.11
N GLY A 15 -10.37 18.43 -10.09
CA GLY A 15 -11.73 18.69 -9.63
C GLY A 15 -11.92 18.25 -8.18
N GLU A 16 -12.86 17.34 -7.95
CA GLU A 16 -13.21 16.80 -6.63
C GLU A 16 -12.34 15.63 -6.18
N TYR A 17 -11.32 15.26 -6.96
CA TYR A 17 -10.46 14.12 -6.67
C TYR A 17 -9.00 14.52 -6.46
N LEU A 18 -8.35 13.82 -5.53
CA LEU A 18 -6.91 13.83 -5.37
C LEU A 18 -6.34 12.53 -5.96
N HIS A 19 -5.47 12.67 -6.96
CA HIS A 19 -4.67 11.56 -7.47
C HIS A 19 -3.34 11.53 -6.75
N ILE A 20 -2.99 10.35 -6.23
CA ILE A 20 -1.75 10.11 -5.47
C ILE A 20 -0.95 9.05 -6.22
N ASP A 21 0.23 9.44 -6.70
CA ASP A 21 1.18 8.55 -7.37
C ASP A 21 2.46 8.43 -6.54
N LEU A 22 2.78 7.23 -6.07
CA LEU A 22 4.00 6.94 -5.31
C LEU A 22 4.88 5.94 -6.06
N ARG A 23 6.20 6.13 -6.01
CA ARG A 23 7.18 5.11 -6.38
C ARG A 23 7.66 4.41 -5.12
N ILE A 24 7.27 3.14 -5.00
CA ILE A 24 7.59 2.31 -3.85
C ILE A 24 8.75 1.38 -4.22
N LYS A 25 9.78 1.37 -3.37
CA LYS A 25 10.88 0.41 -3.45
C LYS A 25 11.13 -0.18 -2.07
N MET A 26 11.03 -1.49 -1.98
CA MET A 26 11.18 -2.22 -0.74
C MET A 26 12.36 -3.19 -0.88
N PRO A 27 13.33 -3.15 0.05
CA PRO A 27 14.28 -4.24 0.19
C PRO A 27 13.55 -5.51 0.66
N PRO A 28 14.19 -6.69 0.59
CA PRO A 28 13.66 -7.87 1.25
C PRO A 28 13.47 -7.61 2.75
N PHE A 29 12.30 -7.97 3.26
CA PHE A 29 11.97 -8.00 4.68
C PHE A 29 11.85 -9.46 5.12
N HIS A 30 12.52 -9.84 6.21
CA HIS A 30 12.32 -11.17 6.76
C HIS A 30 10.90 -11.29 7.30
N VAL A 31 10.09 -12.12 6.65
CA VAL A 31 8.74 -12.46 7.11
C VAL A 31 8.65 -13.97 7.21
N ALA A 32 8.41 -14.45 8.43
CA ALA A 32 8.27 -15.88 8.73
C ALA A 32 7.22 -16.53 7.81
N GLU A 33 7.38 -17.81 7.47
CA GLU A 33 6.66 -18.44 6.36
C GLU A 33 5.13 -18.27 6.41
N ASN A 34 4.56 -18.38 7.62
CA ASN A 34 3.13 -18.31 7.90
C ASN A 34 2.68 -16.97 8.49
N ALA A 35 3.58 -15.98 8.55
CA ALA A 35 3.30 -14.63 9.01
C ALA A 35 3.02 -13.67 7.84
N TYR A 36 2.54 -12.48 8.20
CA TYR A 36 2.37 -11.36 7.29
C TYR A 36 2.63 -10.06 8.04
N ILE A 37 2.87 -9.01 7.28
CA ILE A 37 2.97 -7.63 7.74
C ILE A 37 2.08 -6.79 6.85
N ILE A 38 1.42 -5.80 7.43
CA ILE A 38 0.64 -4.80 6.69
C ILE A 38 1.47 -3.52 6.60
N LEU A 39 1.59 -2.98 5.38
CA LEU A 39 2.15 -1.66 5.17
C LEU A 39 1.06 -0.75 4.62
N THR A 40 0.60 0.17 5.46
CA THR A 40 -0.49 1.10 5.15
C THR A 40 0.09 2.48 4.84
N PRO A 41 -0.09 2.99 3.61
CA PRO A 41 0.16 4.39 3.32
C PRO A 41 -0.92 5.25 3.98
N LEU A 42 -0.51 6.26 4.74
CA LEU A 42 -1.40 7.25 5.35
C LEU A 42 -1.18 8.60 4.69
N LEU A 43 -2.26 9.25 4.27
CA LEU A 43 -2.24 10.69 3.97
C LEU A 43 -2.53 11.46 5.26
N ALA A 44 -1.61 12.30 5.71
CA ALA A 44 -1.70 12.94 7.03
C ALA A 44 -1.27 14.41 7.03
N VAL A 45 -1.98 15.23 7.83
CA VAL A 45 -1.55 16.58 8.25
C VAL A 45 -2.10 16.85 9.66
N GLY A 46 -1.20 17.05 10.64
CA GLY A 46 -1.61 17.17 12.04
C GLY A 46 -2.45 15.98 12.51
N GLU A 47 -3.67 16.25 13.00
CA GLU A 47 -4.63 15.22 13.44
C GLU A 47 -5.44 14.60 12.30
N ASN A 48 -5.46 15.23 11.12
CA ASN A 48 -6.18 14.68 9.97
C ASN A 48 -5.37 13.52 9.37
N LYS A 49 -5.98 12.34 9.30
CA LYS A 49 -5.37 11.13 8.76
C LYS A 49 -6.37 10.38 7.89
N LYS A 50 -5.90 9.86 6.75
CA LYS A 50 -6.68 9.00 5.87
C LYS A 50 -5.85 7.78 5.47
N GLU A 51 -6.36 6.59 5.79
CA GLU A 51 -5.76 5.35 5.34
C GLU A 51 -6.01 5.14 3.84
N LEU A 52 -4.97 4.74 3.13
CA LEU A 52 -5.03 4.36 1.73
C LEU A 52 -4.92 2.83 1.59
N PRO A 53 -5.36 2.24 0.45
CA PRO A 53 -5.23 0.80 0.21
C PRO A 53 -3.82 0.28 0.50
N TYR A 54 -3.73 -0.77 1.32
CA TYR A 54 -2.47 -1.21 1.92
C TYR A 54 -1.73 -2.27 1.08
N PHE A 55 -0.45 -2.46 1.37
CA PHE A 55 0.34 -3.58 0.86
C PHE A 55 0.32 -4.75 1.84
N LEU A 56 -0.02 -5.93 1.35
CA LEU A 56 0.05 -7.16 2.15
C LEU A 56 1.40 -7.85 1.93
N ILE A 57 2.29 -7.75 2.91
CA ILE A 57 3.64 -8.32 2.84
C ILE A 57 3.61 -9.71 3.47
N ASN A 58 3.51 -10.74 2.65
CA ASN A 58 3.37 -12.11 3.12
C ASN A 58 4.71 -12.83 3.25
N GLY A 59 4.79 -13.73 4.24
CA GLY A 59 5.74 -14.83 4.25
C GLY A 59 5.51 -15.79 3.07
N LYS A 60 6.48 -16.69 2.82
CA LYS A 60 6.48 -17.56 1.64
C LYS A 60 5.21 -18.41 1.50
N SER A 61 4.76 -19.04 2.58
CA SER A 61 3.61 -19.95 2.58
C SER A 61 2.29 -19.17 2.51
N ARG A 62 2.15 -18.09 3.29
CA ARG A 62 1.01 -17.16 3.15
C ARG A 62 0.87 -16.59 1.75
N HIS A 63 1.97 -16.21 1.10
CA HIS A 63 1.93 -15.66 -0.26
C HIS A 63 1.47 -16.69 -1.29
N LYS A 64 1.77 -17.98 -1.10
CA LYS A 64 1.22 -19.06 -1.92
C LYS A 64 -0.29 -19.18 -1.72
N GLY A 65 -0.76 -19.20 -0.47
CA GLY A 65 -2.19 -19.24 -0.14
C GLY A 65 -2.97 -18.06 -0.72
N TYR A 66 -2.43 -16.83 -0.58
CA TYR A 66 -3.01 -15.64 -1.21
C TYR A 66 -3.20 -15.80 -2.73
N LYS A 67 -2.18 -16.32 -3.43
CA LYS A 67 -2.29 -16.55 -4.89
C LYS A 67 -3.35 -17.60 -5.24
N GLN A 68 -3.53 -18.63 -4.42
CA GLN A 68 -4.60 -19.62 -4.61
C GLN A 68 -5.98 -18.99 -4.40
N MET A 69 -6.16 -18.18 -3.35
CA MET A 69 -7.39 -17.43 -3.12
C MET A 69 -7.72 -16.52 -4.32
N VAL A 70 -6.75 -15.71 -4.79
CA VAL A 70 -6.94 -14.84 -5.96
C VAL A 70 -7.32 -15.61 -7.22
N ARG A 71 -6.76 -16.80 -7.44
CA ARG A 71 -7.15 -17.68 -8.57
C ARG A 71 -8.56 -18.22 -8.45
N SER A 72 -9.04 -18.41 -7.22
CA SER A 72 -10.34 -19.01 -6.93
C SER A 72 -11.48 -17.99 -7.00
N VAL A 73 -11.29 -16.79 -6.44
CA VAL A 73 -12.36 -15.77 -6.32
C VAL A 73 -12.12 -14.51 -7.15
N GLY A 74 -10.97 -14.41 -7.82
CA GLY A 74 -10.60 -13.27 -8.65
C GLY A 74 -9.89 -12.14 -7.88
N LYS A 75 -8.92 -11.49 -8.52
CA LYS A 75 -8.12 -10.41 -7.92
C LYS A 75 -8.95 -9.21 -7.47
N LYS A 76 -9.94 -8.79 -8.28
CA LYS A 76 -10.78 -7.63 -7.98
C LYS A 76 -11.56 -7.83 -6.68
N THR A 77 -12.19 -8.99 -6.51
CA THR A 77 -12.91 -9.38 -5.30
C THR A 77 -12.04 -9.32 -4.06
N VAL A 78 -10.84 -9.92 -4.12
CA VAL A 78 -9.89 -9.89 -2.99
C VAL A 78 -9.45 -8.47 -2.66
N SER A 79 -9.06 -7.69 -3.67
CA SER A 79 -8.60 -6.31 -3.47
C SER A 79 -9.69 -5.40 -2.92
N SER A 80 -10.95 -5.54 -3.37
CA SER A 80 -12.06 -4.70 -2.90
C SER A 80 -12.52 -5.06 -1.49
N VAL A 81 -12.63 -6.35 -1.17
CA VAL A 81 -13.12 -6.81 0.14
C VAL A 81 -12.14 -6.48 1.25
N TYR A 82 -10.83 -6.62 0.97
CA TYR A 82 -9.79 -6.45 1.98
C TYR A 82 -9.02 -5.13 1.82
N ASN A 83 -9.43 -4.23 0.93
CA ASN A 83 -8.71 -2.98 0.64
C ASN A 83 -7.20 -3.18 0.34
N ILE A 84 -6.84 -4.32 -0.28
CA ILE A 84 -5.45 -4.65 -0.60
C ILE A 84 -5.08 -4.02 -1.95
N TYR A 85 -4.12 -3.10 -1.94
CA TYR A 85 -3.50 -2.59 -3.16
C TYR A 85 -2.72 -3.70 -3.87
N LYS A 86 -1.79 -4.34 -3.15
CA LYS A 86 -0.96 -5.41 -3.69
C LYS A 86 -0.41 -6.31 -2.60
N ALA A 87 -0.47 -7.62 -2.81
CA ALA A 87 0.25 -8.59 -2.00
C ALA A 87 1.64 -8.86 -2.58
N ILE A 88 2.65 -8.88 -1.71
CA ILE A 88 4.05 -9.14 -2.07
C ILE A 88 4.61 -10.29 -1.22
N ASN A 89 5.72 -10.88 -1.67
CA ASN A 89 6.49 -11.83 -0.88
C ASN A 89 7.59 -11.03 -0.18
N GLY A 90 7.52 -10.92 1.15
CA GLY A 90 8.44 -10.09 1.93
C GLY A 90 9.91 -10.48 1.75
N ASN A 91 10.19 -11.77 1.53
CA ASN A 91 11.55 -12.28 1.39
C ASN A 91 12.19 -11.98 0.02
N LYS A 92 11.62 -11.07 -0.78
CA LYS A 92 12.13 -10.61 -2.08
C LYS A 92 12.12 -9.09 -2.13
N SER A 93 13.06 -8.52 -2.88
CA SER A 93 12.99 -7.10 -3.23
C SER A 93 11.76 -6.82 -4.08
N PHE A 94 11.21 -5.63 -3.92
CA PHE A 94 9.98 -5.25 -4.59
C PHE A 94 10.03 -3.78 -5.03
N SER A 95 9.52 -3.49 -6.22
CA SER A 95 9.28 -2.12 -6.67
C SER A 95 7.97 -2.04 -7.46
N CYS A 96 7.26 -0.93 -7.31
CA CYS A 96 6.10 -0.62 -8.14
C CYS A 96 5.73 0.86 -8.10
N THR A 97 4.90 1.25 -9.07
CA THR A 97 4.06 2.44 -8.96
C THR A 97 2.81 2.12 -8.14
N TYR A 98 2.53 2.96 -7.15
CA TYR A 98 1.31 3.00 -6.38
C TYR A 98 0.46 4.17 -6.89
N SER A 99 -0.76 3.90 -7.35
CA SER A 99 -1.65 4.94 -7.87
C SER A 99 -3.04 4.76 -7.30
N VAL A 100 -3.53 5.78 -6.61
CA VAL A 100 -4.89 5.81 -6.05
C VAL A 100 -5.56 7.14 -6.31
N GLN A 101 -6.88 7.09 -6.40
CA GLN A 101 -7.75 8.26 -6.49
C GLN A 101 -8.66 8.26 -5.28
N ILE A 102 -8.73 9.39 -4.58
CA ILE A 102 -9.62 9.59 -3.44
C ILE A 102 -10.40 10.90 -3.64
N ASN A 103 -11.52 11.04 -2.93
CA ASN A 103 -12.20 12.33 -2.85
C ASN A 103 -11.27 13.33 -2.16
N TYR A 104 -11.16 14.51 -2.75
CA TYR A 104 -10.35 15.59 -2.24
C TYR A 104 -11.06 16.29 -1.07
N GLU A 105 -10.28 16.65 -0.06
CA GLU A 105 -10.72 17.46 1.08
C GLU A 105 -9.69 18.57 1.29
N ASN A 106 -10.11 19.75 1.77
CA ASN A 106 -9.24 20.93 1.83
C ASN A 106 -7.95 20.73 2.65
N TRP A 107 -8.00 19.90 3.70
CA TRP A 107 -6.82 19.60 4.51
C TRP A 107 -5.71 18.88 3.73
N MET A 108 -6.04 18.25 2.60
CA MET A 108 -5.06 17.47 1.82
C MET A 108 -4.03 18.32 1.08
N ASP A 109 -4.22 19.64 0.99
CA ASP A 109 -3.26 20.54 0.33
C ASP A 109 -1.89 20.55 1.02
N GLU A 110 -1.87 20.34 2.33
CA GLU A 110 -0.66 20.31 3.15
C GLU A 110 -0.29 18.89 3.61
N ALA A 111 -1.04 17.88 3.15
CA ALA A 111 -0.85 16.53 3.61
C ALA A 111 0.36 15.84 3.00
N GLN A 112 0.98 14.97 3.79
CA GLN A 112 2.12 14.16 3.39
C GLN A 112 1.77 12.68 3.46
N ILE A 113 2.58 11.85 2.80
CA ILE A 113 2.44 10.40 2.91
C ILE A 113 3.37 9.86 3.97
N GLU A 114 2.78 9.16 4.93
CA GLU A 114 3.46 8.37 5.93
C GLU A 114 3.26 6.88 5.64
N MET A 115 4.21 6.05 6.10
CA MET A 115 4.13 4.60 5.96
C MET A 115 4.08 3.96 7.33
N VAL A 116 2.97 3.29 7.63
CA VAL A 116 2.79 2.58 8.90
C VAL A 116 2.90 1.08 8.67
N LEU A 117 3.75 0.44 9.48
CA LEU A 117 3.95 -1.00 9.49
C LEU A 117 3.20 -1.61 10.67
N GLN A 118 2.39 -2.63 10.41
CA GLN A 118 1.56 -3.34 11.40
C GLN A 118 1.76 -4.85 11.30
#